data_AF-W1X137-F1
#
_entry.id   AF-W1X137-F1
#
_cell.length_a   1.000
_cell.length_b   1.000
_cell.length_c   1.000
_cell.angle_alpha   90.00
_cell.angle_beta   90.00
_cell.angle_gamma   90.00
#
_symmetry.space_group_name_H-M   'P 1'
#
loop_
_entity.id
_entity.type
_entity.pdbx_description
1 polymer ?
#
loop_
_entity_poly.entity_id
_entity_poly.type
_entity_poly.pdbx_seq_one_letter_code
_entity_poly.pdbx_strand_id
1 'polypeptide(L)'
;KYGTLSRYADLSRDLAMFFKVAVNKMAQGDVQGFGTSVTPFTIWANKQVTTRKIHVIYSGGDDVFLVGAWDELLELAIDIREKLAEVTDNKITMSAGLALFSPSYPISQMAAITGLLESVAKDNDGKDSIALFGFETNKNASGEERICRHVYKWDDLINNVIEDKIYTLEQLFVIPGINEKQDAKMKLGKGLIYKLMELLQGVLNDRALGKHINVARILYLLARLEPKKNNPTYESYKNFVTAIHRWIQSEEDCKALLTACNLIVYYMRDTK
;
A
#
# COMPACT_ATOMS: atom_id res chain seq x y z
N LYS A 1 -29.28 -20.47 -20.36
CA LYS A 1 -28.97 -21.92 -20.49
C LYS A 1 -28.21 -22.51 -19.29
N TYR A 2 -27.55 -21.70 -18.46
CA TYR A 2 -26.75 -22.18 -17.30
C TYR A 2 -27.15 -21.61 -15.93
N GLY A 3 -28.09 -20.66 -15.85
CA GLY A 3 -28.56 -20.09 -14.58
C GLY A 3 -29.71 -20.90 -13.98
N THR A 4 -29.38 -21.98 -13.26
CA THR A 4 -30.36 -22.76 -12.49
C THR A 4 -30.36 -22.29 -11.04
N LEU A 5 -31.49 -22.46 -10.33
CA LEU A 5 -31.60 -22.08 -8.92
C LEU A 5 -30.50 -22.75 -8.07
N SER A 6 -30.23 -24.03 -8.31
CA SER A 6 -29.18 -24.78 -7.61
C SER A 6 -27.80 -24.13 -7.80
N ARG A 7 -27.45 -23.71 -9.03
CA ARG A 7 -26.15 -23.07 -9.29
C ARG A 7 -26.01 -21.71 -8.61
N TYR A 8 -27.10 -20.93 -8.56
CA TYR A 8 -27.09 -19.68 -7.80
C TYR A 8 -26.96 -19.92 -6.30
N ALA A 9 -27.64 -20.94 -5.78
CA ALA A 9 -27.56 -21.32 -4.37
C ALA A 9 -26.15 -21.82 -3.99
N ASP A 10 -25.54 -22.65 -4.83
CA ASP A 10 -24.17 -23.14 -4.63
C ASP A 10 -23.16 -21.99 -4.65
N LEU A 11 -23.20 -21.12 -5.67
CA LEU A 11 -22.33 -19.94 -5.76
C LEU A 11 -22.50 -19.01 -4.55
N SER A 12 -23.75 -18.72 -4.16
CA SER A 12 -24.05 -17.87 -3.01
C SER A 12 -23.53 -18.46 -1.70
N ARG A 13 -23.69 -19.78 -1.51
CA ARG A 13 -23.14 -20.49 -0.35
C ARG A 13 -21.62 -20.44 -0.32
N ASP A 14 -20.97 -20.70 -1.45
CA ASP A 14 -19.51 -20.78 -1.52
C ASP A 14 -18.87 -19.41 -1.27
N LEU A 15 -19.44 -18.33 -1.83
CA LEU A 15 -19.04 -16.95 -1.50
C LEU A 15 -19.29 -16.63 -0.02
N ALA A 16 -20.48 -16.98 0.51
CA ALA A 16 -20.76 -16.74 1.92
C ALA A 16 -19.80 -17.50 2.85
N MET A 17 -19.36 -18.71 2.48
CA MET A 17 -18.35 -19.45 3.23
C MET A 17 -16.97 -18.80 3.15
N PHE A 18 -16.58 -18.28 1.97
CA PHE A 18 -15.33 -17.53 1.82
C PHE A 18 -15.28 -16.35 2.79
N PHE A 19 -16.28 -15.46 2.74
CA PHE A 19 -16.30 -14.29 3.60
C PHE A 19 -16.49 -14.66 5.08
N LYS A 20 -17.49 -15.49 5.43
CA LYS A 20 -17.75 -15.79 6.84
C LYS A 20 -16.70 -16.67 7.51
N VAL A 21 -15.98 -17.52 6.78
CA VAL A 21 -15.07 -18.50 7.38
C VAL A 21 -13.63 -18.23 6.96
N ALA A 22 -13.35 -18.15 5.66
CA ALA A 22 -11.97 -18.01 5.18
C ALA A 22 -11.35 -16.67 5.65
N VAL A 23 -12.07 -15.55 5.53
CA VAL A 23 -11.58 -14.24 6.00
C VAL A 23 -11.30 -14.26 7.51
N ASN A 24 -12.19 -14.85 8.30
CA ASN A 24 -12.00 -14.98 9.75
C ASN A 24 -10.77 -15.81 10.11
N LYS A 25 -10.50 -16.91 9.38
CA LYS A 25 -9.30 -17.71 9.58
C LYS A 25 -8.03 -16.96 9.18
N MET A 26 -8.03 -16.28 8.03
CA MET A 26 -6.91 -15.46 7.58
C MET A 26 -6.61 -14.33 8.56
N ALA A 27 -7.63 -13.70 9.14
CA ALA A 27 -7.47 -12.70 10.19
C ALA A 27 -6.85 -13.26 11.49
N GLN A 28 -7.06 -14.55 11.79
CA GLN A 28 -6.43 -15.24 12.92
C GLN A 28 -4.98 -15.69 12.63
N GLY A 29 -4.49 -15.50 11.40
CA GLY A 29 -3.19 -15.98 10.93
C GLY A 29 -3.21 -17.40 10.36
N ASP A 30 -4.39 -18.05 10.30
CA ASP A 30 -4.58 -19.33 9.63
C ASP A 30 -4.89 -19.11 8.14
N VAL A 31 -3.83 -19.01 7.34
CA VAL A 31 -3.89 -19.00 5.88
C VAL A 31 -3.85 -20.42 5.27
N GLN A 32 -3.72 -21.46 6.09
CA GLN A 32 -3.58 -22.86 5.66
C GLN A 32 -4.93 -23.57 5.58
N GLY A 33 -5.94 -23.09 6.32
CA GLY A 33 -7.22 -23.78 6.51
C GLY A 33 -8.26 -23.68 5.39
N PHE A 34 -7.95 -23.12 4.21
CA PHE A 34 -8.85 -23.04 3.04
C PHE A 34 -8.07 -23.31 1.74
N GLY A 35 -8.19 -24.50 1.15
CA GLY A 35 -7.56 -24.84 -0.14
C GLY A 35 -6.03 -24.99 -0.07
N THR A 36 -5.32 -24.51 -1.09
CA THR A 36 -3.84 -24.54 -1.13
C THR A 36 -3.26 -23.59 -0.06
N SER A 37 -2.24 -24.05 0.67
CA SER A 37 -1.54 -23.23 1.66
C SER A 37 -0.89 -22.03 0.98
N VAL A 38 -1.31 -20.82 1.35
CA VAL A 38 -0.68 -19.57 0.89
C VAL A 38 0.29 -19.11 1.97
N THR A 39 1.48 -18.64 1.59
CA THR A 39 2.36 -17.93 2.52
C THR A 39 1.77 -16.54 2.78
N PRO A 40 1.52 -16.13 4.05
CA PRO A 40 0.96 -14.81 4.33
C PRO A 40 1.79 -13.71 3.69
N PHE A 41 1.13 -12.75 3.04
CA PHE A 41 1.81 -11.60 2.50
C PHE A 41 2.35 -10.73 3.64
N THR A 42 3.59 -10.24 3.47
CA THR A 42 4.25 -9.32 4.40
C THR A 42 4.90 -8.20 3.60
N ILE A 43 4.69 -6.95 4.04
CA ILE A 43 5.34 -5.79 3.41
C ILE A 43 6.83 -5.76 3.74
N TRP A 44 7.22 -6.35 4.88
CA TRP A 44 8.58 -6.30 5.42
C TRP A 44 9.17 -7.71 5.49
N ALA A 45 10.35 -7.90 4.89
CA ALA A 45 10.95 -9.22 4.69
C ALA A 45 11.19 -10.04 5.98
N ASN A 46 11.33 -9.38 7.13
CA ASN A 46 11.64 -10.03 8.41
C ASN A 46 10.41 -10.26 9.32
N LYS A 47 9.20 -9.94 8.85
CA LYS A 47 7.98 -10.06 9.66
C LYS A 47 7.47 -11.50 9.64
N GLN A 48 7.40 -12.14 10.80
CA GLN A 48 6.75 -13.44 10.95
C GLN A 48 5.27 -13.25 11.26
N VAL A 49 4.40 -13.81 10.41
CA VAL A 49 2.94 -13.76 10.61
C VAL A 49 2.54 -14.97 11.46
N THR A 50 2.18 -14.74 12.71
CA THR A 50 1.69 -15.77 13.64
C THR A 50 0.19 -15.57 13.88
N THR A 51 -0.18 -14.44 14.45
CA THR A 51 -1.58 -14.01 14.62
C THR A 51 -1.65 -12.53 14.28
N ARG A 52 -2.60 -12.14 13.42
CA ARG A 52 -2.80 -10.73 13.09
C ARG A 52 -3.60 -10.03 14.21
N LYS A 53 -3.17 -8.84 14.60
CA LYS A 53 -3.82 -7.86 15.47
C LYS A 53 -4.97 -7.18 14.73
N ILE A 54 -5.93 -7.98 14.30
CA ILE A 54 -7.09 -7.57 13.51
C ILE A 54 -8.35 -8.08 14.18
N HIS A 55 -9.33 -7.20 14.28
CA HIS A 55 -10.67 -7.47 14.73
C HIS A 55 -11.61 -7.41 13.52
N VAL A 56 -12.31 -8.51 13.29
CA VAL A 56 -13.38 -8.58 12.29
C VAL A 56 -14.64 -8.02 12.91
N ILE A 57 -15.08 -6.85 12.45
CA ILE A 57 -16.33 -6.22 12.92
C ILE A 57 -17.52 -6.79 12.15
N TYR A 58 -17.35 -6.95 10.83
CA TYR A 58 -18.34 -7.56 9.96
C TYR A 58 -17.65 -8.34 8.83
N SER A 59 -18.18 -9.51 8.51
CA SER A 59 -17.79 -10.25 7.31
C SER A 59 -18.94 -11.15 6.87
N GLY A 60 -19.59 -10.81 5.76
CA GLY A 60 -20.78 -11.52 5.31
C GLY A 60 -21.35 -10.98 4.01
N GLY A 61 -21.98 -11.88 3.25
CA GLY A 61 -22.32 -11.58 1.86
C GLY A 61 -21.02 -11.52 1.06
N ASP A 62 -20.75 -10.37 0.47
CA ASP A 62 -19.54 -9.98 -0.26
C ASP A 62 -18.76 -8.84 0.43
N ASP A 63 -19.24 -8.34 1.57
CA ASP A 63 -18.66 -7.19 2.28
C ASP A 63 -17.87 -7.60 3.52
N VAL A 64 -16.76 -6.89 3.78
CA VAL A 64 -15.88 -7.10 4.93
C VAL A 64 -15.51 -5.76 5.55
N PHE A 65 -15.65 -5.64 6.88
CA PHE A 65 -15.17 -4.50 7.65
C PHE A 65 -14.25 -4.95 8.79
N LEU A 66 -13.00 -4.52 8.71
CA LEU A 66 -11.89 -4.93 9.58
C LEU A 66 -11.29 -3.71 10.29
N VAL A 67 -10.85 -3.89 11.52
CA VAL A 67 -10.14 -2.87 12.31
C VAL A 67 -8.92 -3.50 12.96
N GLY A 68 -7.76 -2.85 12.93
CA GLY A 68 -6.52 -3.44 13.44
C GLY A 68 -5.29 -2.60 13.17
N ALA A 69 -4.12 -3.20 13.35
CA ALA A 69 -2.85 -2.59 12.94
C ALA A 69 -2.84 -2.36 11.42
N TRP A 70 -2.46 -1.16 10.98
CA TRP A 70 -2.63 -0.73 9.59
C TRP A 70 -1.79 -1.56 8.61
N ASP A 71 -0.60 -1.98 9.01
CA ASP A 71 0.32 -2.77 8.20
C ASP A 71 -0.21 -4.19 8.00
N GLU A 72 -0.72 -4.80 9.08
CA GLU A 72 -1.34 -6.10 9.02
C GLU A 72 -2.69 -6.09 8.29
N LEU A 73 -3.45 -4.99 8.37
CA LEU A 73 -4.68 -4.80 7.58
C LEU A 73 -4.39 -4.75 6.08
N LEU A 74 -3.34 -4.03 5.68
CA LEU A 74 -2.94 -3.94 4.27
C LEU A 74 -2.48 -5.31 3.74
N GLU A 75 -1.65 -6.01 4.52
CA GLU A 75 -1.21 -7.38 4.22
C GLU A 75 -2.39 -8.37 4.14
N LEU A 76 -3.31 -8.33 5.10
CA LEU A 76 -4.49 -9.19 5.08
C LEU A 76 -5.40 -8.87 3.90
N ALA A 77 -5.53 -7.60 3.50
CA ALA A 77 -6.32 -7.23 2.34
C ALA A 77 -5.73 -7.82 1.05
N ILE A 78 -4.39 -7.86 0.93
CA ILE A 78 -3.71 -8.55 -0.17
C ILE A 78 -3.98 -10.07 -0.11
N ASP A 79 -3.84 -10.70 1.06
CA ASP A 79 -4.14 -12.13 1.23
C ASP A 79 -5.59 -12.47 0.81
N ILE A 80 -6.57 -11.66 1.22
CA ILE A 80 -7.97 -11.85 0.86
C ILE A 80 -8.16 -11.73 -0.65
N ARG A 81 -7.53 -10.73 -1.30
CA ARG A 81 -7.60 -10.53 -2.75
C ARG A 81 -7.06 -11.75 -3.49
N GLU A 82 -5.85 -12.19 -3.16
CA GLU A 82 -5.18 -13.32 -3.81
C GLU A 82 -6.00 -14.60 -3.63
N LYS A 83 -6.53 -14.82 -2.42
CA LYS A 83 -7.36 -16.00 -2.16
C LYS A 83 -8.69 -15.94 -2.90
N LEU A 84 -9.32 -14.77 -3.00
CA LEU A 84 -10.55 -14.61 -3.77
C LEU A 84 -10.29 -14.87 -5.27
N ALA A 85 -9.19 -14.35 -5.80
CA ALA A 85 -8.75 -14.58 -7.17
C ALA A 85 -8.51 -16.08 -7.45
N GLU A 86 -7.82 -16.79 -6.54
CA GLU A 86 -7.59 -18.24 -6.63
C GLU A 86 -8.91 -19.03 -6.66
N VAL A 87 -9.80 -18.81 -5.68
CA VAL A 87 -11.03 -19.62 -5.55
C VAL A 87 -12.06 -19.29 -6.63
N THR A 88 -11.95 -18.14 -7.28
CA THR A 88 -12.87 -17.70 -8.33
C THR A 88 -12.28 -17.78 -9.74
N ASP A 89 -11.03 -18.24 -9.88
CA ASP A 89 -10.31 -18.30 -11.17
C ASP A 89 -10.28 -16.91 -11.86
N ASN A 90 -9.94 -15.88 -11.07
CA ASN A 90 -9.90 -14.46 -11.47
C ASN A 90 -11.23 -13.89 -12.01
N LYS A 91 -12.37 -14.54 -11.75
CA LYS A 91 -13.69 -14.08 -12.25
C LYS A 91 -14.35 -13.05 -11.36
N ILE A 92 -13.93 -12.97 -10.10
CA ILE A 92 -14.44 -11.99 -9.13
C ILE A 92 -13.25 -11.18 -8.63
N THR A 93 -13.38 -9.86 -8.67
CA THR A 93 -12.38 -8.90 -8.22
C THR A 93 -12.81 -8.26 -6.91
N MET A 94 -11.85 -7.67 -6.19
CA MET A 94 -12.10 -7.01 -4.92
C MET A 94 -11.68 -5.55 -5.00
N SER A 95 -12.49 -4.65 -4.46
CA SER A 95 -12.07 -3.26 -4.25
C SER A 95 -12.13 -2.92 -2.77
N ALA A 96 -11.17 -2.13 -2.30
CA ALA A 96 -11.03 -1.86 -0.87
C ALA A 96 -10.67 -0.40 -0.57
N GLY A 97 -11.10 0.09 0.59
CA GLY A 97 -10.68 1.36 1.16
C GLY A 97 -9.98 1.14 2.49
N LEU A 98 -8.75 1.64 2.63
CA LEU A 98 -7.97 1.58 3.88
C LEU A 98 -7.60 2.99 4.32
N ALA A 99 -8.04 3.37 5.52
CA ALA A 99 -7.73 4.66 6.14
C ALA A 99 -7.06 4.46 7.50
N LEU A 100 -6.20 5.40 7.89
CA LEU A 100 -5.60 5.45 9.23
C LEU A 100 -6.35 6.47 10.08
N PHE A 101 -6.61 6.11 11.32
CA PHE A 101 -7.35 6.94 12.27
C PHE A 101 -6.63 6.99 13.62
N SER A 102 -6.96 7.99 14.44
CA SER A 102 -6.57 7.96 15.85
C SER A 102 -7.34 6.85 16.60
N PRO A 103 -6.76 6.26 17.65
CA PRO A 103 -7.43 5.19 18.40
C PRO A 103 -8.78 5.59 19.01
N SER A 104 -8.98 6.87 19.30
CA SER A 104 -10.22 7.41 19.89
C SER A 104 -11.26 7.81 18.85
N TYR A 105 -11.00 7.61 17.56
CA TYR A 105 -11.93 8.03 16.51
C TYR A 105 -13.17 7.10 16.50
N PRO A 106 -14.40 7.61 16.27
CA PRO A 106 -15.59 6.77 16.32
C PRO A 106 -15.65 5.75 15.19
N ILE A 107 -15.97 4.49 15.51
CA ILE A 107 -16.06 3.37 14.53
C ILE A 107 -17.07 3.67 13.41
N SER A 108 -18.21 4.27 13.73
CA SER A 108 -19.22 4.63 12.72
C SER A 108 -18.67 5.60 11.68
N GLN A 109 -17.81 6.54 12.09
CA GLN A 109 -17.16 7.49 11.19
C GLN A 109 -16.02 6.85 10.41
N MET A 110 -15.29 5.90 11.01
CA MET A 110 -14.30 5.09 10.29
C MET A 110 -14.96 4.37 9.12
N ALA A 111 -16.06 3.65 9.38
CA ALA A 111 -16.82 2.90 8.38
C ALA A 111 -17.31 3.80 7.24
N ALA A 112 -17.85 4.98 7.56
CA ALA A 112 -18.30 5.94 6.55
C ALA A 112 -17.14 6.41 5.65
N ILE A 113 -15.98 6.75 6.23
CA ILE A 113 -14.82 7.24 5.47
C ILE A 113 -14.20 6.12 4.63
N THR A 114 -14.07 4.91 5.17
CA THR A 114 -13.54 3.76 4.41
C THR A 114 -14.48 3.32 3.31
N GLY A 115 -15.80 3.42 3.50
CA GLY A 115 -16.77 3.16 2.43
C GLY A 115 -16.69 4.19 1.29
N LEU A 116 -16.38 5.46 1.59
CA LEU A 116 -16.09 6.46 0.56
C LEU A 116 -14.80 6.11 -0.20
N LEU A 117 -13.75 5.67 0.50
CA LEU A 117 -12.50 5.25 -0.15
C LEU A 117 -12.71 4.02 -1.04
N GLU A 118 -13.45 3.03 -0.56
CA GLU A 118 -13.83 1.86 -1.35
C GLU A 118 -14.62 2.25 -2.60
N SER A 119 -15.52 3.23 -2.49
CA SER A 119 -16.24 3.78 -3.65
C SER A 119 -15.27 4.39 -4.66
N VAL A 120 -14.28 5.17 -4.23
CA VAL A 120 -13.23 5.70 -5.12
C VAL A 120 -12.43 4.57 -5.77
N ALA A 121 -12.13 3.50 -5.04
CA ALA A 121 -11.44 2.34 -5.61
C ALA A 121 -12.29 1.62 -6.67
N LYS A 122 -13.62 1.55 -6.48
CA LYS A 122 -14.57 1.00 -7.46
C LYS A 122 -14.74 1.88 -8.70
N ASP A 123 -14.57 3.20 -8.55
CA ASP A 123 -14.62 4.16 -9.66
C ASP A 123 -13.34 4.20 -10.50
N ASN A 124 -12.25 3.58 -10.02
CA ASN A 124 -11.03 3.44 -10.80
C ASN A 124 -11.28 2.55 -12.03
N ASP A 125 -10.67 2.89 -13.16
CA ASP A 125 -10.93 2.20 -14.44
C ASP A 125 -10.66 0.70 -14.30
N GLY A 126 -11.64 -0.13 -14.64
CA GLY A 126 -11.57 -1.59 -14.51
C GLY A 126 -11.65 -2.17 -13.08
N LYS A 127 -12.00 -1.39 -12.04
CA LYS A 127 -12.17 -1.86 -10.63
C LYS A 127 -10.90 -2.53 -10.06
N ASP A 128 -11.01 -3.59 -9.26
CA ASP A 128 -9.88 -4.35 -8.70
C ASP A 128 -8.77 -3.47 -8.10
N SER A 129 -9.16 -2.53 -7.25
CA SER A 129 -8.28 -1.47 -6.76
C SER A 129 -8.41 -1.27 -5.26
N ILE A 130 -7.41 -0.61 -4.68
CA ILE A 130 -7.41 -0.16 -3.30
C ILE A 130 -7.12 1.34 -3.22
N ALA A 131 -7.89 2.03 -2.39
CA ALA A 131 -7.68 3.43 -2.03
C ALA A 131 -7.12 3.53 -0.60
N LEU A 132 -6.01 4.26 -0.44
CA LEU A 132 -5.22 4.31 0.79
C LEU A 132 -5.24 5.68 1.47
N PHE A 133 -5.04 5.67 2.79
CA PHE A 133 -4.72 6.78 3.70
C PHE A 133 -5.81 7.82 3.95
N GLY A 134 -6.76 8.02 3.05
CA GLY A 134 -7.85 8.98 3.22
C GLY A 134 -7.94 10.03 2.12
N PHE A 135 -8.61 11.13 2.43
CA PHE A 135 -8.88 12.23 1.51
C PHE A 135 -8.07 13.46 1.86
N GLU A 136 -7.53 14.11 0.84
CA GLU A 136 -6.89 15.41 0.93
C GLU A 136 -7.80 16.48 0.33
N THR A 137 -7.73 17.70 0.87
CA THR A 137 -8.41 18.85 0.28
C THR A 137 -7.53 19.44 -0.81
N ASN A 138 -7.99 19.37 -2.07
CA ASN A 138 -7.41 20.10 -3.17
C ASN A 138 -8.16 21.41 -3.39
N LYS A 139 -7.43 22.53 -3.48
CA LYS A 139 -8.00 23.85 -3.73
C LYS A 139 -7.82 24.20 -5.20
N ASN A 140 -8.91 24.11 -5.95
CA ASN A 140 -8.94 24.48 -7.37
C ASN A 140 -9.69 25.81 -7.54
N ALA A 141 -9.60 26.41 -8.73
CA ALA A 141 -10.34 27.63 -9.07
C ALA A 141 -11.86 27.49 -8.91
N SER A 142 -12.37 26.24 -8.92
CA SER A 142 -13.79 25.89 -8.79
C SER A 142 -14.24 25.57 -7.36
N GLY A 143 -13.34 25.62 -6.36
CA GLY A 143 -13.65 25.34 -4.95
C GLY A 143 -12.71 24.33 -4.28
N GLU A 144 -13.13 23.81 -3.13
CA GLU A 144 -12.44 22.75 -2.39
C GLU A 144 -12.99 21.38 -2.80
N GLU A 145 -12.14 20.51 -3.34
CA GLU A 145 -12.47 19.14 -3.72
C GLU A 145 -11.73 18.15 -2.82
N ARG A 146 -12.41 17.08 -2.40
CA ARG A 146 -11.77 15.98 -1.67
C ARG A 146 -11.25 14.96 -2.67
N ILE A 147 -9.94 14.80 -2.71
CA ILE A 147 -9.28 13.84 -3.58
C ILE A 147 -8.58 12.75 -2.75
N CYS A 148 -8.75 11.49 -3.14
CA CYS A 148 -7.92 10.42 -2.64
C CYS A 148 -6.75 10.24 -3.63
N ARG A 149 -5.54 10.64 -3.22
CA ARG A 149 -4.37 10.54 -4.09
C ARG A 149 -3.92 9.10 -4.28
N HIS A 150 -4.02 8.26 -3.25
CA HIS A 150 -3.35 6.96 -3.22
C HIS A 150 -4.30 5.82 -3.64
N VAL A 151 -4.70 5.82 -4.91
CA VAL A 151 -5.51 4.76 -5.52
C VAL A 151 -4.65 3.94 -6.48
N TYR A 152 -4.71 2.61 -6.34
CA TYR A 152 -3.90 1.66 -7.10
C TYR A 152 -4.71 0.42 -7.48
N LYS A 153 -4.42 -0.16 -8.64
CA LYS A 153 -4.72 -1.57 -8.88
C LYS A 153 -3.94 -2.42 -7.89
N TRP A 154 -4.47 -3.59 -7.52
CA TRP A 154 -3.76 -4.49 -6.62
C TRP A 154 -2.37 -4.88 -7.15
N ASP A 155 -2.29 -5.26 -8.42
CA ASP A 155 -1.02 -5.65 -9.03
C ASP A 155 -0.02 -4.47 -9.09
N ASP A 156 -0.48 -3.24 -9.31
CA ASP A 156 0.38 -2.06 -9.26
C ASP A 156 0.85 -1.74 -7.84
N LEU A 157 -0.02 -1.90 -6.84
CA LEU A 157 0.39 -1.74 -5.45
C LEU A 157 1.47 -2.77 -5.08
N ILE A 158 1.24 -4.04 -5.42
CA ILE A 158 2.17 -5.13 -5.09
C ILE A 158 3.48 -4.96 -5.86
N ASN A 159 3.42 -4.96 -7.19
CA ASN A 159 4.63 -5.02 -8.02
C ASN A 159 5.38 -3.67 -8.04
N ASN A 160 4.65 -2.55 -8.11
CA ASN A 160 5.26 -1.24 -8.32
C ASN A 160 5.59 -0.51 -7.01
N VAL A 161 4.68 -0.54 -6.02
CA VAL A 161 4.90 0.16 -4.74
C VAL A 161 5.72 -0.72 -3.79
N ILE A 162 5.31 -1.96 -3.56
CA ILE A 162 5.91 -2.82 -2.54
C ILE A 162 7.18 -3.48 -3.09
N GLU A 163 7.07 -4.29 -4.13
CA GLU A 163 8.18 -5.12 -4.63
C GLU A 163 9.28 -4.30 -5.32
N ASP A 164 8.92 -3.31 -6.16
CA ASP A 164 9.94 -2.45 -6.77
C ASP A 164 10.47 -1.43 -5.75
N LYS A 165 9.61 -0.56 -5.21
CA LYS A 165 10.07 0.63 -4.46
C LYS A 165 10.45 0.31 -3.02
N ILE A 166 9.58 -0.33 -2.24
CA ILE A 166 9.89 -0.64 -0.84
C ILE A 166 11.09 -1.59 -0.75
N TYR A 167 11.10 -2.69 -1.50
CA TYR A 167 12.23 -3.65 -1.40
C TYR A 167 13.54 -3.04 -1.90
N THR A 168 13.53 -2.23 -2.97
CA THR A 168 14.74 -1.50 -3.39
C THR A 168 15.23 -0.57 -2.28
N LEU A 169 14.34 0.19 -1.63
CA LEU A 169 14.72 1.05 -0.52
C LEU A 169 15.24 0.25 0.68
N GLU A 170 14.65 -0.90 0.99
CA GLU A 170 15.10 -1.79 2.07
C GLU A 170 16.49 -2.40 1.77
N GLN A 171 16.79 -2.71 0.52
CA GLN A 171 18.12 -3.19 0.10
C GLN A 171 19.19 -2.10 0.15
N LEU A 172 18.83 -0.85 -0.10
CA LEU A 172 19.78 0.27 -0.17
C LEU A 172 19.99 0.97 1.17
N PHE A 173 18.99 0.93 2.07
CA PHE A 173 19.02 1.64 3.33
C PHE A 173 18.82 0.75 4.56
N VAL A 174 19.50 1.14 5.65
CA VAL A 174 19.11 0.80 7.02
C VAL A 174 17.93 1.69 7.39
N ILE A 175 16.76 1.08 7.56
CA ILE A 175 15.52 1.75 7.95
C ILE A 175 15.20 1.37 9.39
N PRO A 176 15.21 2.34 10.34
CA PRO A 176 14.91 2.08 11.74
C PRO A 176 13.60 1.31 11.94
N GLY A 177 13.68 0.19 12.67
CA GLY A 177 12.55 -0.68 12.99
C GLY A 177 12.24 -1.75 11.95
N ILE A 178 12.80 -1.67 10.74
CA ILE A 178 12.50 -2.59 9.62
C ILE A 178 13.63 -3.60 9.43
N ASN A 179 14.86 -3.12 9.28
CA ASN A 179 16.02 -3.95 8.99
C ASN A 179 17.23 -3.58 9.85
N GLU A 180 18.14 -4.55 9.98
CA GLU A 180 19.32 -4.42 10.84
C GLU A 180 20.39 -3.50 10.23
N LYS A 181 21.28 -3.00 11.10
CA LYS A 181 22.42 -2.20 10.66
C LYS A 181 23.36 -3.03 9.81
N GLN A 182 23.66 -2.52 8.62
CA GLN A 182 24.67 -3.08 7.73
C GLN A 182 25.54 -1.93 7.22
N ASP A 183 26.87 -2.09 7.31
CA ASP A 183 27.82 -1.02 6.98
C ASP A 183 27.78 -0.62 5.49
N ALA A 184 27.37 -1.54 4.61
CA ALA A 184 27.20 -1.27 3.19
C ALA A 184 25.94 -0.45 2.86
N LYS A 185 24.93 -0.40 3.75
CA LYS A 185 23.66 0.29 3.52
C LYS A 185 23.70 1.73 4.02
N MET A 186 23.04 2.64 3.30
CA MET A 186 22.87 4.02 3.72
C MET A 186 21.91 4.13 4.92
N LYS A 187 22.00 5.17 5.76
CA LYS A 187 21.00 5.38 6.82
C LYS A 187 19.82 6.20 6.30
N LEU A 188 18.61 5.67 6.39
CA LEU A 188 17.41 6.42 6.01
C LEU A 188 16.90 7.24 7.20
N GLY A 189 17.16 8.55 7.16
CA GLY A 189 16.68 9.48 8.17
C GLY A 189 15.28 10.02 7.82
N LYS A 190 14.42 10.23 8.83
CA LYS A 190 13.07 10.81 8.66
C LYS A 190 13.11 12.14 7.88
N GLY A 191 14.08 13.01 8.16
CA GLY A 191 14.22 14.29 7.46
C GLY A 191 14.49 14.15 5.95
N LEU A 192 15.22 13.11 5.53
CA LEU A 192 15.44 12.84 4.11
C LEU A 192 14.13 12.38 3.44
N ILE A 193 13.40 11.47 4.08
CA ILE A 193 12.14 10.96 3.53
C ILE A 193 11.12 12.09 3.38
N TYR A 194 10.90 12.91 4.42
CA TYR A 194 9.96 14.04 4.34
C TYR A 194 10.34 15.03 3.24
N LYS A 195 11.63 15.35 3.11
CA LYS A 195 12.10 16.22 2.03
C LYS A 195 11.90 15.61 0.65
N LEU A 196 12.12 14.30 0.50
CA LEU A 196 11.84 13.60 -0.74
C LEU A 196 10.35 13.60 -1.07
N MET A 197 9.49 13.32 -0.09
CA MET A 197 8.02 13.36 -0.25
C MET A 197 7.52 14.73 -0.69
N GLU A 198 8.01 15.81 -0.06
CA GLU A 198 7.68 17.19 -0.43
C GLU A 198 8.06 17.46 -1.90
N LEU A 199 9.26 17.06 -2.30
CA LEU A 199 9.73 17.24 -3.68
C LEU A 199 8.94 16.39 -4.67
N LEU A 200 8.58 15.15 -4.33
CA LEU A 200 7.77 14.27 -5.19
C LEU A 200 6.37 14.84 -5.37
N GLN A 201 5.74 15.34 -4.31
CA GLN A 201 4.46 16.03 -4.41
C GLN A 201 4.59 17.30 -5.29
N GLY A 202 5.70 18.03 -5.14
CA GLY A 202 6.04 19.13 -6.02
C GLY A 202 6.21 18.73 -7.48
N VAL A 203 6.81 17.56 -7.78
CA VAL A 203 6.93 17.04 -9.15
C VAL A 203 5.56 16.71 -9.74
N LEU A 204 4.68 16.07 -8.99
CA LEU A 204 3.30 15.78 -9.43
C LEU A 204 2.54 17.07 -9.76
N ASN A 205 2.64 18.09 -8.89
CA ASN A 205 2.01 19.38 -9.12
C ASN A 205 2.64 20.17 -10.28
N ASP A 206 3.96 20.15 -10.41
CA ASP A 206 4.69 20.83 -11.49
C ASP A 206 4.33 20.25 -12.86
N ARG A 207 4.19 18.93 -12.97
CA ARG A 207 3.81 18.24 -14.21
C ARG A 207 2.44 18.67 -14.71
N ALA A 208 1.47 18.79 -13.81
CA ALA A 208 0.15 19.31 -14.13
C ALA A 208 0.20 20.74 -14.71
N LEU A 209 1.27 21.50 -14.41
CA LEU A 209 1.51 22.87 -14.88
C LEU A 209 2.58 22.97 -16.00
N GLY A 210 3.10 21.85 -16.51
CA GLY A 210 4.17 21.81 -17.53
C GLY A 210 5.54 22.32 -17.05
N LYS A 211 5.80 22.30 -15.73
CA LYS A 211 7.05 22.73 -15.10
C LYS A 211 7.88 21.51 -14.68
N HIS A 212 9.21 21.71 -14.52
CA HIS A 212 10.14 20.65 -14.11
C HIS A 212 11.11 21.10 -12.99
N ILE A 213 10.74 22.11 -12.22
CA ILE A 213 11.64 22.73 -11.21
C ILE A 213 11.97 21.73 -10.10
N ASN A 214 10.96 20.97 -9.63
CA ASN A 214 11.18 20.03 -8.54
C ASN A 214 12.02 18.81 -8.94
N VAL A 215 12.06 18.43 -10.23
CA VAL A 215 12.99 17.39 -10.73
C VAL A 215 14.44 17.82 -10.51
N ALA A 216 14.80 19.05 -10.88
CA ALA A 216 16.14 19.58 -10.66
C ALA A 216 16.49 19.65 -9.15
N ARG A 217 15.51 19.97 -8.29
CA ARG A 217 15.71 19.99 -6.83
C ARG A 217 15.94 18.58 -6.26
N ILE A 218 15.31 17.54 -6.81
CA ILE A 218 15.59 16.14 -6.44
C ILE A 218 17.03 15.79 -6.82
N LEU A 219 17.45 16.08 -8.05
CA LEU A 219 18.82 15.80 -8.49
C LEU A 219 19.87 16.52 -7.62
N TYR A 220 19.59 17.78 -7.24
CA TYR A 220 20.44 18.52 -6.32
C TYR A 220 20.48 17.89 -4.91
N LEU A 221 19.33 17.42 -4.40
CA LEU A 221 19.27 16.70 -3.13
C LEU A 221 20.11 15.43 -3.18
N LEU A 222 20.00 14.65 -4.26
CA LEU A 222 20.78 13.43 -4.47
C LEU A 222 22.28 13.71 -4.49
N ALA A 223 22.73 14.69 -5.27
CA ALA A 223 24.15 15.07 -5.34
C ALA A 223 24.72 15.46 -3.98
N ARG A 224 23.93 16.11 -3.12
CA ARG A 224 24.35 16.49 -1.76
C ARG A 224 24.48 15.30 -0.80
N LEU A 225 23.88 14.16 -1.13
CA LEU A 225 23.98 12.91 -0.35
C LEU A 225 25.19 12.06 -0.76
N GLU A 226 25.96 12.47 -1.76
CA GLU A 226 27.11 11.70 -2.25
C GLU A 226 28.12 11.44 -1.13
N PRO A 227 28.35 10.16 -0.74
CA PRO A 227 29.40 9.82 0.19
C PRO A 227 30.75 9.82 -0.52
N LYS A 228 31.84 9.89 0.26
CA LYS A 228 33.19 9.75 -0.31
C LYS A 228 33.32 8.39 -1.03
N LYS A 229 34.06 8.34 -2.14
CA LYS A 229 34.21 7.12 -2.97
C LYS A 229 34.73 5.88 -2.22
N ASN A 230 35.45 6.07 -1.12
CA ASN A 230 35.97 5.01 -0.27
C ASN A 230 35.00 4.56 0.84
N ASN A 231 33.81 5.15 0.92
CA ASN A 231 32.80 4.78 1.89
C ASN A 231 32.10 3.49 1.43
N PRO A 232 31.94 2.48 2.32
CA PRO A 232 31.18 1.26 2.01
C PRO A 232 29.77 1.51 1.44
N THR A 233 29.13 2.64 1.76
CA THR A 233 27.79 2.98 1.26
C THR A 233 27.75 3.59 -0.15
N TYR A 234 28.90 3.76 -0.80
CA TYR A 234 28.98 4.44 -2.09
C TYR A 234 28.22 3.69 -3.21
N GLU A 235 28.23 2.36 -3.17
CA GLU A 235 27.51 1.55 -4.15
C GLU A 235 25.98 1.64 -3.95
N SER A 236 25.51 1.55 -2.70
CA SER A 236 24.10 1.77 -2.39
C SER A 236 23.63 3.18 -2.76
N TYR A 237 24.48 4.19 -2.60
CA TYR A 237 24.19 5.55 -3.07
C TYR A 237 24.01 5.60 -4.59
N LYS A 238 24.92 5.03 -5.37
CA LYS A 238 24.79 5.00 -6.84
C LYS A 238 23.50 4.32 -7.29
N ASN A 239 23.19 3.16 -6.70
CA ASN A 239 21.98 2.42 -7.01
C ASN A 239 20.73 3.21 -6.62
N PHE A 240 20.76 3.92 -5.49
CA PHE A 240 19.68 4.82 -5.08
C PHE A 240 19.48 5.98 -6.07
N VAL A 241 20.55 6.64 -6.50
CA VAL A 241 20.46 7.73 -7.49
C VAL A 241 19.87 7.22 -8.81
N THR A 242 20.33 6.07 -9.30
CA THR A 242 19.81 5.44 -10.52
C THR A 242 18.33 5.09 -10.38
N ALA A 243 17.93 4.51 -9.24
CA ALA A 243 16.54 4.16 -8.98
C ALA A 243 15.63 5.41 -8.93
N ILE A 244 16.02 6.45 -8.19
CA ILE A 244 15.28 7.71 -8.14
C ILE A 244 15.20 8.35 -9.53
N HIS A 245 16.31 8.39 -10.28
CA HIS A 245 16.31 8.97 -11.63
C HIS A 245 15.33 8.25 -12.56
N ARG A 246 15.19 6.92 -12.45
CA ARG A 246 14.18 6.14 -13.16
C ARG A 246 12.77 6.51 -12.70
N TRP A 247 12.50 6.48 -11.40
CA TRP A 247 11.16 6.68 -10.85
C TRP A 247 10.62 8.10 -11.00
N ILE A 248 11.48 9.13 -11.09
CA ILE A 248 11.03 10.51 -11.27
C ILE A 248 10.64 10.84 -12.72
N GLN A 249 10.66 9.87 -13.65
CA GLN A 249 10.31 10.08 -15.06
C GLN A 249 8.82 9.93 -15.35
N SER A 250 8.14 8.97 -14.72
CA SER A 250 6.69 8.77 -14.89
C SER A 250 5.90 9.34 -13.72
N GLU A 251 4.65 9.74 -13.96
CA GLU A 251 3.77 10.22 -12.90
C GLU A 251 3.37 9.07 -11.97
N GLU A 252 3.10 7.91 -12.56
CA GLU A 252 2.77 6.66 -11.86
C GLU A 252 3.87 6.25 -10.89
N ASP A 253 5.14 6.26 -11.31
CA ASP A 253 6.27 5.93 -10.43
C ASP A 253 6.49 6.98 -9.35
N CYS A 254 6.33 8.27 -9.66
CA CYS A 254 6.40 9.33 -8.65
C CYS A 254 5.34 9.13 -7.57
N LYS A 255 4.11 8.83 -7.98
CA LYS A 255 2.97 8.55 -7.10
C LYS A 255 3.24 7.30 -6.26
N ALA A 256 3.68 6.21 -6.90
CA ALA A 256 4.04 4.96 -6.22
C ALA A 256 5.18 5.15 -5.21
N LEU A 257 6.19 5.96 -5.54
CA LEU A 257 7.30 6.28 -4.63
C LEU A 257 6.84 7.11 -3.44
N LEU A 258 5.92 8.05 -3.66
CA LEU A 258 5.30 8.81 -2.57
C LEU A 258 4.53 7.88 -1.63
N THR A 259 3.80 6.89 -2.15
CA THR A 259 3.10 5.87 -1.35
C THR A 259 4.07 4.99 -0.56
N ALA A 260 5.16 4.51 -1.19
CA ALA A 260 6.19 3.75 -0.51
C ALA A 260 6.83 4.56 0.65
N CYS A 261 7.11 5.85 0.42
CA CYS A 261 7.61 6.74 1.47
C CYS A 261 6.60 6.91 2.62
N ASN A 262 5.30 7.06 2.32
CA ASN A 262 4.24 7.12 3.33
C ASN A 262 4.23 5.85 4.21
N LEU A 263 4.23 4.66 3.59
CA LEU A 263 4.23 3.38 4.30
C LEU A 263 5.46 3.23 5.21
N ILE A 264 6.65 3.57 4.70
CA ILE A 264 7.89 3.56 5.49
C ILE A 264 7.79 4.53 6.68
N VAL A 265 7.30 5.75 6.46
CA VAL A 265 7.18 6.77 7.52
C VAL A 265 6.21 6.32 8.62
N TYR A 266 5.06 5.74 8.25
CA TYR A 266 4.10 5.22 9.21
C TYR A 266 4.72 4.10 10.04
N TYR A 267 5.44 3.18 9.41
CA TYR A 267 6.10 2.09 10.11
C TYR A 267 7.23 2.58 11.06
N MET A 268 8.04 3.55 10.61
CA MET A 268 9.07 4.19 11.44
C MET A 268 8.50 5.00 12.62
N ARG A 269 7.18 5.27 12.64
CA ARG A 269 6.52 5.99 13.74
C ARG A 269 6.05 5.03 14.83
N ASP A 270 5.59 3.84 14.44
CA ASP A 270 5.07 2.83 15.36
C ASP A 270 6.18 2.09 16.12
N THR A 271 7.40 2.04 15.58
CA THR A 271 8.57 1.37 16.18
C THR A 271 9.35 2.23 17.20
N LYS A 272 8.71 3.24 17.79
CA LYS A 272 9.31 4.12 18.80
C LYS A 272 9.29 3.54 20.21
#